data_AF-A0AAV1QC59-F1
#
_entry.id   AF-A0AAV1QC59-F1
#
_cell.length_a   1.000
_cell.length_b   1.000
_cell.length_c   1.000
_cell.angle_alpha   90.00
_cell.angle_beta   90.00
_cell.angle_gamma   90.00
#
_symmetry.space_group_name_H-M   'P 1'
#
loop_
_entity.id
_entity.type
_entity.pdbx_description
1 polymer ?
#
loop_
_entity_poly.entity_id
_entity_poly.type
_entity_poly.pdbx_seq_one_letter_code
_entity_poly.pdbx_strand_id
1 'polypeptide(L)'
;SPKNPQQKIIKRVIGLEGDFIRTLGYKNRYVRVPDGHFWIEGDHHGHSLDSNSFGPVSVGLLHGRASHIIWPPNRWQRISPSLPPNRGPLDTEEEE
;
A
#
# COMPACT_ATOMS: atom_id res chain seq x y z
N SER A 1 14.05 1.28 -1.67
CA SER A 1 13.19 0.11 -1.35
C SER A 1 13.63 -0.41 0.01
N PRO A 2 12.74 -0.94 0.86
CA PRO A 2 13.13 -1.49 2.17
C PRO A 2 14.21 -2.58 2.08
N LYS A 3 14.27 -3.31 0.95
CA LYS A 3 15.26 -4.38 0.72
C LYS A 3 16.52 -3.91 -0.02
N ASN A 4 16.44 -2.84 -0.79
CA ASN A 4 17.54 -2.36 -1.63
C ASN A 4 17.49 -0.81 -1.72
N PRO A 5 18.51 -0.10 -1.20
CA PRO A 5 18.52 1.36 -1.20
C PRO A 5 18.69 1.97 -2.60
N GLN A 6 19.32 1.28 -3.54
CA GLN A 6 19.47 1.75 -4.94
C GLN A 6 18.17 1.61 -5.76
N GLN A 7 17.21 0.80 -5.29
CA GLN A 7 15.97 0.55 -6.00
C GLN A 7 14.83 1.46 -5.53
N LYS A 8 14.22 2.20 -6.46
CA LYS A 8 12.94 2.90 -6.24
C LYS A 8 11.79 1.99 -6.68
N ILE A 9 10.73 1.93 -5.87
CA ILE A 9 9.50 1.17 -6.16
C ILE A 9 8.31 2.11 -6.09
N ILE A 10 7.30 1.87 -6.92
CA ILE A 10 6.01 2.55 -6.87
C ILE A 10 4.97 1.49 -6.53
N LYS A 11 4.20 1.74 -5.47
CA LYS A 11 3.17 0.85 -4.93
C LYS A 11 1.99 1.69 -4.47
N ARG A 12 0.83 1.04 -4.33
CA ARG A 12 -0.38 1.66 -3.78
C ARG A 12 -0.35 1.54 -2.25
N VAL A 13 -0.71 2.60 -1.56
CA VAL A 13 -0.97 2.57 -0.11
C VAL A 13 -2.35 1.95 0.10
N ILE A 14 -2.42 0.90 0.91
CA ILE A 14 -3.64 0.18 1.26
C ILE A 14 -4.08 0.50 2.69
N GLY A 15 -3.12 0.68 3.60
CA GLY A 15 -3.37 1.04 4.99
C GLY A 15 -2.34 2.03 5.53
N LEU A 16 -2.79 2.88 6.43
CA LEU A 16 -2.02 3.85 7.22
C LEU A 16 -1.79 3.32 8.63
N GLU A 17 -1.02 4.05 9.43
CA GLU A 17 -0.82 3.74 10.85
C GLU A 17 -2.13 3.50 11.59
N GLY A 18 -2.15 2.50 12.46
CA GLY A 18 -3.33 2.11 13.22
C GLY A 18 -4.31 1.18 12.49
N ASP A 19 -4.34 1.21 11.15
CA ASP A 19 -5.26 0.38 10.37
C ASP A 19 -5.03 -1.12 10.60
N PHE A 20 -6.12 -1.88 10.64
CA PHE A 20 -6.07 -3.34 10.59
C PHE A 20 -6.24 -3.83 9.15
N ILE A 21 -5.23 -4.51 8.63
CA ILE A 21 -5.21 -4.98 7.24
C ILE A 21 -5.26 -6.49 7.21
N ARG A 22 -6.19 -7.03 6.40
CA ARG A 22 -6.15 -8.43 5.97
C ARG A 22 -5.04 -8.63 4.94
N THR A 23 -4.10 -9.50 5.26
CA THR A 23 -2.94 -9.79 4.41
C THR A 23 -3.29 -10.88 3.36
N LEU A 24 -2.51 -10.93 2.28
CA LEU A 24 -2.66 -11.89 1.17
C LEU A 24 -1.65 -13.04 1.24
N GLY A 25 -0.83 -13.10 2.28
CA GLY A 25 0.26 -14.08 2.40
C GLY A 25 1.39 -13.66 3.34
N TYR A 26 1.21 -12.59 4.12
CA TYR A 26 2.15 -12.25 5.17
C TYR A 26 1.97 -13.16 6.39
N LYS A 27 2.99 -13.23 7.25
CA LYS A 27 3.09 -14.08 8.46
C LYS A 27 1.76 -14.33 9.18
N ASN A 28 0.99 -13.26 9.39
CA ASN A 28 -0.32 -13.30 10.02
C ASN A 28 -1.42 -12.89 9.03
N ARG A 29 -2.61 -13.48 9.18
CA ARG A 29 -3.80 -13.14 8.39
C ARG A 29 -4.20 -11.67 8.54
N TYR A 30 -3.98 -11.10 9.72
CA TYR A 30 -4.26 -9.70 10.04
C TYR A 30 -3.01 -9.04 10.60
N VAL A 31 -2.81 -7.78 10.22
CA VAL A 31 -1.72 -6.94 10.69
C VAL A 31 -2.30 -5.58 11.05
N ARG A 32 -2.04 -5.13 12.28
CA ARG A 32 -2.17 -3.72 12.64
C ARG A 32 -0.94 -2.99 12.08
N VAL A 33 -1.14 -1.96 11.28
CA VAL A 33 -0.05 -1.16 10.74
C VAL A 33 0.58 -0.35 11.89
N PRO A 34 1.90 -0.49 12.12
CA PRO A 34 2.58 0.26 13.17
C PRO A 34 2.57 1.77 12.91
N ASP A 35 2.72 2.55 13.97
CA ASP A 35 2.88 4.00 13.90
C ASP A 35 4.04 4.37 12.95
N GLY A 36 3.83 5.41 12.14
CA GLY A 36 4.81 5.84 11.15
C GLY A 36 5.11 4.84 10.03
N HIS A 37 4.20 3.90 9.76
CA HIS A 37 4.32 2.93 8.65
C HIS A 37 3.10 2.94 7.72
N PHE A 38 3.31 2.39 6.53
CA PHE A 38 2.29 2.07 5.55
C PHE A 38 2.19 0.57 5.32
N TRP A 39 1.00 0.09 4.96
CA TRP A 39 0.85 -1.17 4.22
C TRP A 39 0.72 -0.85 2.73
N ILE A 40 1.64 -1.37 1.92
CA ILE A 40 1.70 -1.09 0.47
C ILE A 40 1.59 -2.35 -0.38
N GLU A 41 0.88 -2.26 -1.50
CA GLU A 41 0.67 -3.38 -2.42
C GLU A 41 0.83 -2.97 -3.88
N GLY A 42 1.23 -3.92 -4.71
CA GLY A 42 1.25 -3.73 -6.16
C GLY A 42 -0.09 -4.08 -6.78
N ASP A 43 -0.44 -3.42 -7.88
CA ASP A 43 -1.68 -3.71 -8.61
C ASP A 43 -1.63 -5.11 -9.31
N HIS A 44 -0.44 -5.70 -9.48
CA HIS A 44 -0.24 -7.07 -9.99
C HIS A 44 -0.02 -8.05 -8.81
N HIS A 45 -1.13 -8.50 -8.24
CA HIS A 45 -1.16 -9.42 -7.10
C HIS A 45 -0.37 -10.72 -7.41
N GLY A 46 0.41 -11.22 -6.44
CA GLY A 46 1.14 -12.49 -6.53
C GLY A 46 2.53 -12.46 -7.19
N HIS A 47 2.84 -11.44 -8.00
CA HIS A 47 4.15 -11.28 -8.64
C HIS A 47 4.91 -10.03 -8.16
N SER A 48 4.30 -9.29 -7.24
CA SER A 48 4.76 -8.01 -6.72
C SER A 48 5.53 -8.20 -5.40
N LEU A 49 6.79 -7.72 -5.37
CA LEU A 49 7.48 -7.54 -4.09
C LEU A 49 6.88 -6.33 -3.36
N ASP A 50 6.08 -6.59 -2.32
CA ASP A 50 5.32 -5.59 -1.54
C ASP A 50 5.19 -5.95 -0.04
N SER A 51 4.30 -5.30 0.70
CA SER A 51 4.14 -5.54 2.14
C SER A 51 3.75 -6.97 2.49
N ASN A 52 3.14 -7.74 1.59
CA ASN A 52 2.94 -9.18 1.83
C ASN A 52 4.26 -9.97 1.86
N SER A 53 5.32 -9.43 1.25
CA SER A 53 6.65 -10.04 1.21
C SER A 53 7.61 -9.53 2.29
N PHE A 54 7.51 -8.26 2.70
CA PHE A 54 8.45 -7.64 3.65
C PHE A 54 7.80 -6.97 4.87
N GLY A 55 6.47 -6.89 4.92
CA GLY A 55 5.72 -6.26 6.00
C GLY A 55 5.48 -4.76 5.81
N PRO A 56 5.10 -4.06 6.89
CA PRO A 56 4.89 -2.61 6.87
C PRO A 56 6.16 -1.84 6.47
N VAL A 57 5.97 -0.67 5.86
CA VAL A 57 7.06 0.17 5.34
C VAL A 57 7.06 1.53 6.02
N SER A 58 8.20 1.94 6.57
CA SER A 58 8.32 3.26 7.21
C SER A 58 7.99 4.39 6.24
N VAL A 59 7.22 5.37 6.73
CA VAL A 59 6.90 6.62 6.01
C VAL A 59 8.18 7.37 5.61
N GLY A 60 9.28 7.22 6.37
CA GLY A 60 10.57 7.83 6.05
C GLY A 60 11.20 7.36 4.72
N LEU A 61 10.72 6.24 4.16
CA LEU A 61 11.14 5.76 2.84
C LEU A 61 10.32 6.35 1.69
N LEU A 62 9.34 7.22 1.97
CA LEU A 62 8.51 7.87 0.96
C LEU A 62 9.30 8.97 0.25
N HIS A 63 9.50 8.81 -1.07
CA HIS A 63 10.11 9.86 -1.90
C HIS A 63 9.08 10.81 -2.54
N GLY A 64 7.83 10.37 -2.71
CA GLY A 64 6.79 11.18 -3.35
C GLY A 64 5.51 10.41 -3.63
N ARG A 65 4.44 11.15 -3.97
CA ARG A 65 3.12 10.61 -4.30
C ARG A 65 2.77 10.90 -5.75
N ALA A 66 2.36 9.88 -6.50
CA ALA A 66 1.83 10.05 -7.84
C ALA A 66 0.53 10.88 -7.80
N SER A 67 0.48 11.97 -8.56
CA SER A 67 -0.62 12.94 -8.52
C SER A 67 -1.41 13.04 -9.82
N HIS A 68 -0.78 12.78 -10.97
CA HIS A 68 -1.39 12.92 -12.29
C HIS A 68 -0.95 11.79 -13.21
N ILE A 69 -1.84 11.42 -14.13
CA ILE A 69 -1.52 10.60 -15.29
C ILE A 69 -1.21 11.58 -16.42
N ILE A 70 -0.01 11.47 -17.01
CA ILE A 70 0.45 12.35 -18.10
C ILE A 70 0.60 11.62 -19.44
N TRP A 71 0.29 10.32 -19.50
CA TRP A 71 0.33 9.55 -20.73
C TRP A 71 -0.56 8.29 -20.63
N PRO A 72 -1.19 7.85 -21.73
CA PRO A 72 -1.38 8.57 -23.00
C PRO A 72 -2.19 9.88 -22.85
N PRO A 73 -2.15 10.82 -23.83
CA PRO A 73 -2.78 12.15 -23.67
C PRO A 73 -4.28 12.11 -23.41
N ASN A 74 -4.99 11.12 -23.96
CA ASN A 74 -6.41 10.89 -23.70
C ASN A 74 -6.73 10.44 -22.26
N ARG A 75 -5.71 10.12 -21.45
CA ARG A 75 -5.83 9.76 -20.02
C ARG A 75 -5.30 10.86 -19.10
N TRP A 76 -5.03 12.05 -19.61
CA TRP A 76 -4.61 13.18 -18.77
C TRP A 76 -5.65 13.46 -17.69
N GLN A 77 -5.28 13.20 -16.44
CA GLN A 77 -6.14 13.41 -15.30
C GLN A 77 -5.36 13.49 -14.00
N ARG A 78 -5.95 14.17 -13.02
CA ARG A 78 -5.53 14.06 -11.62
C ARG A 78 -5.95 12.70 -11.07
N ILE A 79 -5.07 12.06 -10.31
CA ILE A 79 -5.36 10.81 -9.63
C ILE A 79 -6.07 11.13 -8.32
N SER A 80 -7.30 10.64 -8.18
CA SER A 80 -8.00 10.60 -6.90
C SER A 80 -7.57 9.36 -6.11
N PRO A 81 -7.29 9.48 -4.80
CA PRO A 81 -7.03 8.31 -3.97
C PRO A 81 -8.24 7.37 -3.99
N SER A 82 -7.99 6.10 -4.29
CA SER A 82 -8.99 5.04 -4.20
C SER A 82 -8.32 3.72 -3.83
N LEU A 83 -9.04 2.95 -3.03
CA LEU A 83 -8.66 1.60 -2.66
C LEU A 83 -9.25 0.61 -3.69
N PRO A 84 -8.54 -0.49 -3.98
CA PRO A 84 -9.14 -1.60 -4.72
C PRO A 84 -10.35 -2.15 -3.95
N PRO A 85 -11.38 -2.66 -4.64
CA PRO A 85 -12.51 -3.31 -3.97
C PRO A 85 -12.04 -4.40 -3.00
N ASN A 86 -12.64 -4.46 -1.81
CA ASN A 86 -12.37 -5.46 -0.77
C ASN A 86 -10.93 -5.49 -0.22
N ARG A 87 -10.15 -4.42 -0.42
CA ARG A 87 -8.77 -4.32 0.09
C ARG A 87 -8.57 -3.32 1.22
N GLY A 88 -9.54 -2.50 1.56
CA GLY A 88 -9.39 -1.48 2.59
C GLY A 88 -9.13 -2.02 4.00
N PRO A 89 -8.82 -1.11 4.95
CA PRO A 89 -8.80 -1.43 6.37
C PRO A 89 -10.08 -2.14 6.80
N LEU A 90 -9.95 -3.03 7.78
CA LEU A 90 -11.10 -3.59 8.48
C LEU A 90 -11.68 -2.50 9.36
N ASP A 91 -12.99 -2.27 9.24
CA ASP A 91 -13.70 -1.37 10.13
C ASP A 91 -13.67 -1.99 11.53
N THR A 92 -13.10 -1.25 12.48
CA THR A 92 -12.98 -1.70 13.88
C THR A 92 -14.32 -1.65 14.63
N GLU A 93 -15.36 -1.11 14.00
CA GLU A 93 -16.70 -0.92 14.58
C GLU A 93 -17.71 -2.04 14.24
N GLU A 94 -17.36 -3.04 13.43
CA GLU A 94 -18.26 -4.16 13.09
C GLU A 94 -18.11 -5.41 14.01
N GLU A 95 -17.27 -5.35 15.04
CA GLU A 95 -17.04 -6.46 15.99
C GLU A 95 -17.34 -6.11 17.47
N GLU A 96 -18.40 -5.33 17.75
CA GLU A 96 -19.05 -5.25 19.08
C GLU A 96 -20.51 -5.70 19.05
#